data_AF-A0A1E7HEH2-F1
#
_entry.id   AF-A0A1E7HEH2-F1
#
_cell.length_a   1.000
_cell.length_b   1.000
_cell.length_c   1.000
_cell.angle_alpha   90.00
_cell.angle_beta   90.00
_cell.angle_gamma   90.00
#
_symmetry.space_group_name_H-M   'P 1'
#
loop_
_entity.id
_entity.type
_entity.pdbx_description
1 polymer ?
#
loop_
_entity_poly.entity_id
_entity_poly.type
_entity_poly.pdbx_seq_one_letter_code
_entity_poly.pdbx_strand_id
1 'polypeptide(L)'
;MDYPLTERIYYALVAGFDVYGTVGHQLAVRLYMDNLRIEGESYFLNLLPKKEREEIMRSWYIGVDFPGLGYQDASMPETLDFVTDDPKREMIEHLVDKHFLQSAGIRFDPVNYLRADEQYPPLPEKYVTLEDYLQGFRAVSQPGTSFFKHVNNYHANLAYIRIRLNDGTDSVVSVIINRWHDNVNFLFKEDQSLSHEKDRADFIKGFHGSYPNYLFDIHQDDLPEFFRILSTEELNDVDLARLETFAINRANDRFWDYYDWFQNRFFEEQPIQAGLFDLNRYYFNAK
;
A
#
# COMPACT_ATOMS: atom_id res chain seq x y z
N MET A 1 9.98 -15.83 -4.82
CA MET A 1 10.17 -15.85 -6.29
C MET A 1 11.57 -16.37 -6.56
N ASP A 2 11.67 -17.52 -7.20
CA ASP A 2 12.93 -18.11 -7.66
C ASP A 2 13.20 -17.74 -9.13
N TYR A 3 14.37 -18.09 -9.65
CA TYR A 3 14.77 -17.73 -11.00
C TYR A 3 13.85 -18.30 -12.10
N PRO A 4 13.45 -19.60 -12.06
CA PRO A 4 12.49 -20.15 -13.03
C PRO A 4 11.14 -19.42 -13.05
N LEU A 5 10.60 -19.04 -11.89
CA LEU A 5 9.35 -18.29 -11.83
C LEU A 5 9.54 -16.88 -12.41
N THR A 6 10.64 -16.19 -12.08
CA THR A 6 10.98 -14.88 -12.66
C THR A 6 11.07 -14.95 -14.19
N GLU A 7 11.76 -15.95 -14.74
CA GLU A 7 11.92 -16.12 -16.18
C GLU A 7 10.56 -16.30 -16.88
N ARG A 8 9.69 -17.15 -16.32
CA ARG A 8 8.35 -17.38 -16.88
C ARG A 8 7.48 -16.12 -16.84
N ILE A 9 7.57 -15.31 -15.78
CA ILE A 9 6.88 -14.01 -15.71
C ILE A 9 7.42 -13.06 -16.79
N TYR A 10 8.74 -12.98 -16.95
CA TYR A 10 9.38 -12.14 -17.97
C TYR A 10 8.92 -12.51 -19.39
N TYR A 11 8.91 -13.80 -19.74
CA TYR A 11 8.43 -14.21 -21.05
C TYR A 11 6.93 -13.98 -21.23
N ALA A 12 6.13 -14.15 -20.18
CA ALA A 12 4.68 -13.93 -20.26
C ALA A 12 4.30 -12.45 -20.44
N LEU A 13 5.01 -11.53 -19.78
CA LEU A 13 4.63 -10.12 -19.68
C LEU A 13 5.49 -9.15 -20.50
N VAL A 14 6.69 -9.56 -20.91
CA VAL A 14 7.63 -8.69 -21.62
C VAL A 14 7.95 -9.22 -23.01
N ALA A 15 8.59 -10.39 -23.10
CA ALA A 15 9.08 -10.88 -24.39
C ALA A 15 7.95 -11.46 -25.27
N GLY A 16 6.94 -12.08 -24.66
CA GLY A 16 5.83 -12.73 -25.36
C GLY A 16 4.49 -12.00 -25.26
N PHE A 17 4.43 -10.85 -24.57
CA PHE A 17 3.19 -10.11 -24.44
C PHE A 17 2.94 -9.20 -25.65
N ASP A 18 1.86 -9.46 -26.38
CA ASP A 18 1.39 -8.58 -27.45
C ASP A 18 0.26 -7.67 -26.95
N VAL A 19 0.57 -6.38 -26.78
CA VAL A 19 -0.40 -5.35 -26.37
C VAL A 19 -1.50 -5.17 -27.41
N TYR A 20 -1.19 -5.40 -28.70
CA TYR A 20 -2.14 -5.31 -29.81
C TYR A 20 -2.75 -6.68 -30.17
N GLY A 21 -2.44 -7.71 -29.39
CA GLY A 21 -2.91 -9.07 -29.58
C GLY A 21 -4.41 -9.23 -29.30
N THR A 22 -4.92 -10.42 -29.58
CA THR A 22 -6.35 -10.72 -29.36
C THR A 22 -6.72 -10.70 -27.88
N VAL A 23 -8.00 -10.47 -27.59
CA VAL A 23 -8.55 -10.61 -26.22
C VAL A 23 -8.28 -12.02 -25.65
N GLY A 24 -8.27 -13.05 -26.50
CA GLY A 24 -7.92 -14.42 -26.11
C GLY A 24 -6.47 -14.56 -25.63
N HIS A 25 -5.53 -13.86 -26.27
CA HIS A 25 -4.13 -13.80 -25.81
C HIS A 25 -4.02 -13.17 -24.43
N GLN A 26 -4.66 -12.00 -24.24
CA GLN A 26 -4.65 -11.29 -22.96
C GLN A 26 -5.26 -12.14 -21.83
N LEU A 27 -6.38 -12.83 -22.11
CA LEU A 27 -7.02 -13.73 -21.17
C LEU A 27 -6.13 -14.94 -20.82
N ALA A 28 -5.50 -15.56 -21.82
CA ALA A 28 -4.61 -16.70 -21.59
C ALA A 28 -3.40 -16.31 -20.72
N VAL A 29 -2.80 -15.15 -20.99
CA VAL A 29 -1.70 -14.62 -20.17
C VAL A 29 -2.19 -14.33 -18.75
N ARG A 30 -3.36 -13.72 -18.58
CA ARG A 30 -3.93 -13.41 -17.27
C ARG A 30 -4.16 -14.66 -16.42
N LEU A 31 -4.72 -15.72 -17.01
CA LEU A 31 -4.93 -17.02 -16.35
C LEU A 31 -3.59 -17.73 -16.03
N TYR A 32 -2.62 -17.62 -16.94
CA TYR A 32 -1.28 -18.15 -16.70
C TYR A 32 -0.60 -17.44 -15.51
N MET A 33 -0.74 -16.13 -15.41
CA MET A 33 -0.23 -15.35 -14.27
C MET A 33 -0.88 -15.74 -12.93
N ASP A 34 -2.16 -16.11 -12.91
CA ASP A 34 -2.80 -16.62 -11.69
C ASP A 34 -2.12 -17.91 -11.20
N ASN A 35 -1.83 -18.84 -12.11
CA ASN A 35 -1.10 -20.08 -11.77
C ASN A 35 0.32 -19.79 -11.27
N LEU A 36 1.06 -18.89 -11.93
CA LEU A 36 2.40 -18.51 -11.50
C LEU A 36 2.39 -17.85 -10.11
N ARG A 37 1.36 -17.05 -9.79
CA ARG A 37 1.19 -16.47 -8.46
C ARG A 37 1.01 -17.56 -7.41
N ILE A 38 0.09 -18.49 -7.64
CA ILE A 38 -0.20 -19.62 -6.73
C ILE A 38 1.05 -20.48 -6.52
N GLU A 39 1.84 -20.70 -7.56
CA GLU A 39 3.11 -21.41 -7.48
C GLU A 39 4.13 -20.65 -6.61
N GLY A 40 4.28 -19.34 -6.81
CA GLY A 40 5.18 -18.50 -6.01
C GLY A 40 4.77 -18.40 -4.54
N GLU A 41 3.47 -18.33 -4.27
CA GLU A 41 2.88 -18.41 -2.92
C GLU A 41 3.15 -19.75 -2.26
N SER A 42 2.97 -20.85 -3.00
CA SER A 42 3.32 -22.20 -2.54
C SER A 42 4.80 -22.29 -2.17
N TYR A 43 5.69 -21.69 -2.97
CA TYR A 43 7.12 -21.64 -2.67
C TYR A 43 7.45 -20.85 -1.41
N PHE A 44 6.75 -19.74 -1.17
CA PHE A 44 6.90 -18.98 0.07
C PHE A 44 6.47 -19.80 1.28
N LEU A 45 5.32 -20.48 1.20
CA LEU A 45 4.80 -21.30 2.29
C LEU A 45 5.71 -22.48 2.64
N ASN A 46 6.52 -22.96 1.70
CA ASN A 46 7.52 -24.01 1.98
C ASN A 46 8.57 -23.58 3.03
N LEU A 47 8.74 -22.28 3.28
CA LEU A 47 9.62 -21.76 4.32
C LEU A 47 8.97 -21.75 5.71
N LEU A 48 7.66 -22.00 5.80
CA LEU A 48 6.87 -21.98 7.03
C LEU A 48 6.62 -23.40 7.58
N PRO A 49 6.13 -23.53 8.84
CA PRO A 49 5.76 -24.81 9.43
C PRO A 49 4.75 -25.56 8.58
N LYS A 50 5.01 -26.85 8.30
CA LYS A 50 4.19 -27.67 7.39
C LYS A 50 2.73 -27.71 7.80
N LYS A 51 2.49 -27.70 9.11
CA LYS A 51 1.17 -27.80 9.76
C LYS A 51 0.27 -26.59 9.44
N GLU A 52 0.88 -25.43 9.19
CA GLU A 52 0.16 -24.15 9.04
C GLU A 52 0.00 -23.70 7.59
N ARG A 53 0.80 -24.25 6.66
CA ARG A 53 0.84 -23.81 5.25
C ARG A 53 -0.53 -23.83 4.59
N GLU A 54 -1.28 -24.91 4.76
CA GLU A 54 -2.60 -25.06 4.13
C GLU A 54 -3.60 -24.04 4.69
N GLU A 55 -3.61 -23.84 6.00
CA GLU A 55 -4.48 -22.86 6.65
C GLU A 55 -4.16 -21.44 6.19
N ILE A 56 -2.88 -21.10 6.12
CA ILE A 56 -2.42 -19.80 5.61
C ILE A 56 -2.83 -19.63 4.14
N MET A 57 -2.65 -20.64 3.29
CA MET A 57 -3.07 -20.58 1.88
C MET A 57 -4.59 -20.36 1.75
N ARG A 58 -5.39 -21.09 2.54
CA ARG A 58 -6.86 -20.92 2.58
C ARG A 58 -7.26 -19.51 3.00
N SER A 59 -6.49 -18.88 3.90
CA SER A 59 -6.74 -17.51 4.34
C SER A 59 -6.57 -16.45 3.24
N TRP A 60 -5.80 -16.73 2.18
CA TRP A 60 -5.57 -15.82 1.05
C TRP A 60 -6.59 -16.00 -0.09
N TYR A 61 -7.33 -17.11 -0.08
CA TYR A 61 -8.26 -17.51 -1.14
C TYR A 61 -9.66 -17.76 -0.58
N ILE A 62 -10.18 -16.80 0.19
CA ILE A 62 -11.50 -16.90 0.80
C ILE A 62 -12.57 -17.06 -0.29
N GLY A 63 -13.50 -17.99 -0.10
CA GLY A 63 -14.59 -18.25 -1.04
C GLY A 63 -14.21 -19.05 -2.30
N VAL A 64 -12.96 -19.53 -2.41
CA VAL A 64 -12.53 -20.43 -3.51
C VAL A 64 -12.52 -21.89 -3.06
N ASP A 65 -12.89 -22.79 -3.97
CA ASP A 65 -12.78 -24.23 -3.75
C ASP A 65 -11.30 -24.64 -3.74
N PHE A 66 -10.79 -24.97 -2.55
CA PHE A 66 -9.35 -25.20 -2.32
C PHE A 66 -8.75 -26.36 -3.14
N PRO A 67 -9.42 -27.52 -3.30
CA PRO A 67 -8.92 -28.58 -4.19
C PRO A 67 -8.72 -28.12 -5.64
N GLY A 68 -9.51 -27.16 -6.11
CA GLY A 68 -9.40 -26.59 -7.45
C GLY A 68 -8.36 -25.47 -7.60
N LEU A 69 -7.73 -25.03 -6.49
CA LEU A 69 -6.79 -23.91 -6.48
C LEU A 69 -5.44 -24.26 -7.13
N GLY A 70 -5.05 -25.54 -7.13
CA GLY A 70 -3.72 -25.93 -7.63
C GLY A 70 -2.57 -25.62 -6.69
N TYR A 71 -2.84 -25.49 -5.37
CA TYR A 71 -1.81 -25.39 -4.33
C TYR A 71 -0.89 -26.62 -4.33
N GLN A 72 0.43 -26.39 -4.22
CA GLN A 72 1.44 -27.44 -4.22
C GLN A 72 2.30 -27.37 -2.95
N ASP A 73 2.01 -28.21 -1.96
CA ASP A 73 2.89 -28.36 -0.80
C ASP A 73 4.15 -29.14 -1.20
N ALA A 74 5.30 -28.47 -1.23
CA ALA A 74 6.54 -29.20 -1.35
C ALA A 74 6.80 -29.90 -0.03
N SER A 75 7.12 -31.20 -0.06
CA SER A 75 7.46 -31.99 1.12
C SER A 75 8.85 -31.63 1.70
N MET A 76 9.18 -30.34 1.74
CA MET A 76 10.40 -29.80 2.31
C MET A 76 10.28 -29.71 3.85
N PRO A 77 11.33 -30.11 4.58
CA PRO A 77 11.37 -29.97 6.03
C PRO A 77 11.42 -28.50 6.45
N GLU A 78 10.96 -28.23 7.65
CA GLU A 78 11.03 -26.90 8.27
C GLU A 78 12.50 -26.55 8.53
N THR A 79 12.92 -25.35 8.10
CA THR A 79 14.32 -24.89 8.24
C THR A 79 14.56 -23.96 9.41
N LEU A 80 13.50 -23.46 10.07
CA LEU A 80 13.56 -22.55 11.20
C LEU A 80 12.77 -23.13 12.38
N ASP A 81 13.25 -22.88 13.60
CA ASP A 81 12.53 -23.20 14.83
C ASP A 81 11.55 -22.04 15.13
N PHE A 82 10.28 -22.25 14.82
CA PHE A 82 9.21 -21.28 15.09
C PHE A 82 8.67 -21.44 16.50
N VAL A 83 8.43 -20.33 17.20
CA VAL A 83 7.99 -20.31 18.60
C VAL A 83 6.67 -19.56 18.79
N THR A 84 6.30 -18.70 17.84
CA THR A 84 5.09 -17.86 17.92
C THR A 84 3.90 -18.45 17.17
N ASP A 85 2.71 -17.91 17.45
CA ASP A 85 1.48 -18.25 16.72
C ASP A 85 1.33 -17.47 15.39
N ASP A 86 2.35 -16.71 14.97
CA ASP A 86 2.41 -15.99 13.66
C ASP A 86 3.76 -16.30 12.98
N PRO A 87 3.96 -17.54 12.48
CA PRO A 87 5.25 -17.95 11.94
C PRO A 87 5.64 -17.17 10.68
N LYS A 88 4.65 -16.63 9.95
CA LYS A 88 4.91 -15.79 8.77
C LYS A 88 5.65 -14.52 9.19
N ARG A 89 5.17 -13.83 10.23
CA ARG A 89 5.85 -12.64 10.75
C ARG A 89 7.19 -13.00 11.38
N GLU A 90 7.23 -14.05 12.20
CA GLU A 90 8.47 -14.50 12.85
C GLU A 90 9.57 -14.81 11.82
N MET A 91 9.23 -15.48 10.71
CA MET A 91 10.17 -15.72 9.61
C MET A 91 10.70 -14.41 9.02
N ILE A 92 9.81 -13.47 8.69
CA ILE A 92 10.18 -12.21 8.04
C ILE A 92 11.09 -11.38 8.97
N GLU A 93 10.72 -11.26 10.25
CA GLU A 93 11.53 -10.57 11.26
C GLU A 93 12.88 -11.25 11.47
N HIS A 94 12.91 -12.58 11.54
CA HIS A 94 14.17 -13.32 11.63
C HIS A 94 15.08 -13.07 10.43
N LEU A 95 14.54 -13.10 9.21
CA LEU A 95 15.34 -12.89 8.00
C LEU A 95 15.96 -11.49 7.97
N VAL A 96 15.16 -10.46 8.29
CA VAL A 96 15.61 -9.07 8.30
C VAL A 96 16.60 -8.80 9.43
N ASP A 97 16.32 -9.27 10.65
CA ASP A 97 17.13 -8.96 11.82
C ASP A 97 18.41 -9.79 11.92
N LYS A 98 18.40 -11.03 11.39
CA LYS A 98 19.47 -12.02 11.67
C LYS A 98 20.11 -12.64 10.43
N HIS A 99 19.40 -12.74 9.30
CA HIS A 99 19.91 -13.48 8.13
C HIS A 99 20.55 -12.55 7.10
N PHE A 100 19.90 -11.44 6.77
CA PHE A 100 20.43 -10.53 5.75
C PHE A 100 21.68 -9.79 6.25
N LEU A 101 22.59 -9.54 5.31
CA LEU A 101 23.83 -8.82 5.59
C LEU A 101 23.50 -7.38 6.01
N GLN A 102 24.05 -6.94 7.13
CA GLN A 102 23.88 -5.55 7.60
C GLN A 102 24.34 -4.51 6.57
N SER A 103 25.35 -4.85 5.76
CA SER A 103 25.85 -4.00 4.67
C SER A 103 24.82 -3.77 3.55
N ALA A 104 23.78 -4.60 3.45
CA ALA A 104 22.69 -4.39 2.49
C ALA A 104 21.72 -3.28 2.95
N GLY A 105 21.78 -2.84 4.22
CA GLY A 105 20.95 -1.76 4.74
C GLY A 105 19.45 -2.08 4.82
N ILE A 106 19.08 -3.36 4.72
CA ILE A 106 17.70 -3.85 4.81
C ILE A 106 17.23 -3.70 6.26
N ARG A 107 16.10 -3.02 6.45
CA ARG A 107 15.47 -2.75 7.75
C ARG A 107 13.97 -2.58 7.58
N PHE A 108 13.22 -2.78 8.65
CA PHE A 108 11.80 -2.45 8.69
C PHE A 108 11.58 -0.94 8.61
N ASP A 109 10.46 -0.55 8.00
CA ASP A 109 10.04 0.84 7.96
C ASP A 109 9.63 1.30 9.37
N PRO A 110 10.20 2.41 9.89
CA PRO A 110 9.97 2.82 11.27
C PRO A 110 8.57 3.43 11.52
N VAL A 111 7.83 3.73 10.46
CA VAL A 111 6.52 4.40 10.53
C VAL A 111 5.39 3.39 10.35
N ASN A 112 5.50 2.53 9.34
CA ASN A 112 4.40 1.72 8.84
C ASN A 112 4.46 0.26 9.29
N TYR A 113 5.64 -0.24 9.67
CA TYR A 113 5.76 -1.60 10.20
C TYR A 113 5.50 -1.63 11.71
N LEU A 114 4.69 -2.59 12.16
CA LEU A 114 4.41 -2.85 13.58
C LEU A 114 4.79 -4.30 13.90
N ARG A 115 5.64 -4.48 14.91
CA ARG A 115 5.91 -5.82 15.45
C ARG A 115 4.69 -6.37 16.18
N ALA A 116 4.68 -7.67 16.47
CA ALA A 116 3.52 -8.35 17.06
C ALA A 116 3.11 -7.79 18.44
N ASP A 117 4.08 -7.32 19.21
CA ASP A 117 3.92 -6.78 20.56
C ASP A 117 3.72 -5.25 20.59
N GLU A 118 3.83 -4.59 19.43
CA GLU A 118 3.64 -3.15 19.31
C GLU A 118 2.17 -2.80 19.04
N GLN A 119 1.74 -1.69 19.65
CA GLN A 119 0.43 -1.09 19.39
C GLN A 119 0.59 0.21 18.62
N TYR A 120 -0.47 0.62 17.91
CA TYR A 120 -0.50 1.93 17.29
C TYR A 120 -0.34 3.02 18.38
N PRO A 121 0.56 4.00 18.17
CA PRO A 121 0.75 5.07 19.14
C PRO A 121 -0.49 5.97 19.17
N PRO A 122 -0.73 6.69 20.29
CA PRO A 122 -1.73 7.75 20.30
C PRO A 122 -1.28 8.91 19.41
N LEU A 123 -2.23 9.79 19.07
CA LEU A 123 -1.91 11.07 18.44
C LEU A 123 -0.93 11.87 19.31
N PRO A 124 0.05 12.55 18.71
CA PRO A 124 1.03 13.33 19.47
C PRO A 124 0.37 14.55 20.11
N GLU A 125 0.87 14.95 21.28
CA GLU A 125 0.37 16.16 21.99
C GLU A 125 0.80 17.46 21.30
N LYS A 126 1.90 17.40 20.52
CA LYS A 126 2.51 18.53 19.82
C LYS A 126 2.93 18.10 18.43
N TYR A 127 2.99 19.07 17.51
CA TYR A 127 3.26 18.86 16.09
C TYR A 127 4.42 19.76 15.64
N VAL A 128 5.60 19.57 16.25
CA VAL A 128 6.75 20.47 16.08
C VAL A 128 7.84 19.85 15.24
N THR A 129 8.04 18.54 15.35
CA THR A 129 9.13 17.81 14.69
C THR A 129 8.59 16.85 13.63
N LEU A 130 9.47 16.42 12.72
CA LEU A 130 9.13 15.39 11.73
C LEU A 130 8.67 14.09 12.41
N GLU A 131 9.27 13.74 13.55
CA GLU A 131 8.90 12.54 14.31
C GLU A 131 7.47 12.63 14.87
N ASP A 132 7.04 13.81 15.33
CA ASP A 132 5.65 14.03 15.76
C ASP A 132 4.69 13.75 14.60
N TYR A 133 5.00 14.22 13.39
CA TYR A 133 4.16 13.98 12.21
C TYR A 133 4.10 12.49 11.86
N LEU A 134 5.26 11.83 11.85
CA LEU A 134 5.33 10.40 11.57
C LEU A 134 4.59 9.56 12.61
N GLN A 135 4.63 9.97 13.89
CA GLN A 135 3.80 9.35 14.93
C GLN A 135 2.30 9.56 14.66
N GLY A 136 1.89 10.78 14.30
CA GLY A 136 0.50 11.08 13.93
C GLY A 136 0.02 10.24 12.74
N PHE A 137 0.85 10.12 11.70
CA PHE A 137 0.60 9.27 10.55
C PHE A 137 0.49 7.79 10.92
N ARG A 138 1.40 7.29 11.77
CA ARG A 138 1.32 5.93 12.31
C ARG A 138 0.03 5.72 13.08
N ALA A 139 -0.36 6.65 13.94
CA ALA A 139 -1.60 6.56 14.72
C ALA A 139 -2.87 6.42 13.85
N VAL A 140 -2.91 7.06 12.68
CA VAL A 140 -4.06 7.01 11.76
C VAL A 140 -3.97 5.93 10.69
N SER A 141 -2.87 5.16 10.65
CA SER A 141 -2.66 4.07 9.68
C SER A 141 -3.38 2.76 10.04
N GLN A 142 -4.01 2.69 11.21
CA GLN A 142 -4.67 1.48 11.71
C GLN A 142 -5.76 0.96 10.74
N PRO A 143 -5.90 -0.37 10.59
CA PRO A 143 -7.01 -0.94 9.85
C PRO A 143 -8.37 -0.46 10.36
N GLY A 144 -9.24 -0.05 9.43
CA GLY A 144 -10.62 0.31 9.73
C GLY A 144 -10.83 1.75 10.22
N THR A 145 -9.85 2.66 10.07
CA THR A 145 -10.11 4.10 10.24
C THR A 145 -11.14 4.59 9.21
N SER A 146 -12.01 5.50 9.65
CA SER A 146 -13.19 5.94 8.87
C SER A 146 -12.84 6.54 7.52
N PHE A 147 -11.70 7.22 7.43
CA PHE A 147 -11.24 7.84 6.20
C PHE A 147 -11.01 6.81 5.09
N PHE A 148 -10.36 5.68 5.37
CA PHE A 148 -10.12 4.65 4.34
C PHE A 148 -11.39 3.87 3.97
N LYS A 149 -12.35 3.76 4.90
CA LYS A 149 -13.70 3.24 4.62
C LYS A 149 -14.51 4.16 3.72
N HIS A 150 -14.38 5.47 3.90
CA HIS A 150 -15.13 6.47 3.13
C HIS A 150 -14.51 6.67 1.74
N VAL A 151 -13.19 6.77 1.68
CA VAL A 151 -12.43 6.76 0.43
C VAL A 151 -12.31 5.31 -0.01
N ASN A 152 -13.40 4.67 -0.44
CA ASN A 152 -13.43 3.26 -0.88
C ASN A 152 -13.44 3.07 -2.40
N ASN A 153 -13.36 4.16 -3.15
CA ASN A 153 -13.27 4.07 -4.61
C ASN A 153 -11.95 3.39 -5.00
N TYR A 154 -12.05 2.34 -5.82
CA TYR A 154 -10.96 1.56 -6.40
C TYR A 154 -9.84 2.39 -7.04
N HIS A 155 -10.12 3.65 -7.38
CA HIS A 155 -9.15 4.58 -7.95
C HIS A 155 -8.34 5.38 -6.95
N ALA A 156 -8.63 5.35 -5.65
CA ALA A 156 -7.91 6.15 -4.65
C ALA A 156 -6.89 5.27 -3.89
N ASN A 157 -5.68 5.18 -4.42
CA ASN A 157 -4.60 4.35 -3.86
C ASN A 157 -3.36 5.16 -3.47
N LEU A 158 -3.19 6.36 -4.03
CA LEU A 158 -2.04 7.22 -3.80
C LEU A 158 -2.48 8.67 -3.63
N ALA A 159 -2.01 9.33 -2.58
CA ALA A 159 -2.13 10.77 -2.44
C ALA A 159 -0.81 11.39 -1.98
N TYR A 160 -0.58 12.64 -2.34
CA TYR A 160 0.55 13.41 -1.79
C TYR A 160 0.05 14.48 -0.84
N ILE A 161 0.69 14.58 0.31
CA ILE A 161 0.46 15.63 1.31
C ILE A 161 1.70 16.53 1.31
N ARG A 162 1.53 17.79 0.92
CA ARG A 162 2.47 18.86 1.25
C ARG A 162 2.13 19.39 2.63
N ILE A 163 3.14 19.43 3.50
CA ILE A 163 3.10 20.04 4.82
C ILE A 163 3.94 21.31 4.75
N ARG A 164 3.29 22.47 4.85
CA ARG A 164 3.94 23.79 4.94
C ARG A 164 4.34 24.05 6.38
N LEU A 165 5.65 24.05 6.65
CA LEU A 165 6.20 24.21 8.00
C LEU A 165 6.34 25.69 8.36
N ASN A 166 6.25 25.97 9.66
CA ASN A 166 6.29 27.34 10.20
C ASN A 166 7.67 28.01 10.03
N ASP A 167 8.72 27.23 9.75
CA ASP A 167 10.06 27.72 9.43
C ASP A 167 10.23 28.15 7.97
N GLY A 168 9.18 28.02 7.15
CA GLY A 168 9.17 28.35 5.73
C GLY A 168 9.62 27.21 4.81
N THR A 169 9.94 26.03 5.36
CA THR A 169 10.25 24.83 4.57
C THR A 169 8.99 24.01 4.30
N ASP A 170 9.08 23.10 3.33
CA ASP A 170 8.01 22.19 2.96
C ASP A 170 8.48 20.74 3.14
N SER A 171 7.58 19.88 3.61
CA SER A 171 7.80 18.43 3.61
C SER A 171 6.70 17.74 2.81
N VAL A 172 7.06 16.70 2.08
CA VAL A 172 6.10 15.87 1.33
C VAL A 172 6.01 14.49 1.96
N VAL A 173 4.78 13.98 2.07
CA VAL A 173 4.48 12.61 2.46
C VAL A 173 3.55 11.99 1.42
N SER A 174 3.92 10.80 0.93
CA SER A 174 3.05 9.95 0.13
C SER A 174 2.18 9.10 1.03
N VAL A 175 0.88 9.11 0.79
CA VAL A 175 -0.10 8.22 1.42
C VAL A 175 -0.43 7.12 0.43
N ILE A 176 -0.10 5.88 0.77
CA ILE A 176 -0.39 4.70 -0.04
C ILE A 176 -1.48 3.91 0.65
N ILE A 177 -2.67 3.86 0.05
CA ILE A 177 -3.80 3.13 0.62
C ILE A 177 -3.69 1.66 0.20
N ASN A 178 -3.54 0.80 1.19
CA ASN A 178 -3.47 -0.65 1.05
C ASN A 178 -4.87 -1.25 1.11
N ARG A 179 -5.40 -1.61 -0.06
CA ARG A 179 -6.73 -2.23 -0.20
C ARG A 179 -6.69 -3.72 0.11
N TRP A 180 -7.51 -4.13 1.06
CA TRP A 180 -7.62 -5.53 1.42
C TRP A 180 -8.50 -6.29 0.44
N HIS A 181 -7.92 -7.31 -0.18
CA HIS A 181 -8.64 -8.29 -0.98
C HIS A 181 -8.66 -9.61 -0.20
N ASP A 182 -9.87 -10.09 0.12
CA ASP A 182 -10.08 -11.43 0.67
C ASP A 182 -9.71 -12.52 -0.36
N ASN A 183 -9.64 -12.16 -1.64
CA ASN A 183 -9.23 -13.03 -2.73
C ASN A 183 -8.82 -12.23 -3.98
N VAL A 184 -7.75 -12.63 -4.67
CA VAL A 184 -7.27 -12.01 -5.92
C VAL A 184 -7.33 -12.96 -7.14
N ASN A 185 -8.02 -14.09 -7.01
CA ASN A 185 -8.11 -15.16 -8.02
C ASN A 185 -9.22 -14.96 -9.07
N PHE A 186 -9.97 -13.86 -9.00
CA PHE A 186 -11.09 -13.62 -9.89
C PHE A 186 -10.72 -12.61 -10.99
N LEU A 187 -11.20 -12.89 -12.20
CA LEU A 187 -11.05 -11.99 -13.36
C LEU A 187 -12.09 -10.87 -13.39
N PHE A 188 -13.20 -11.08 -12.67
CA PHE A 188 -14.35 -10.19 -12.65
C PHE A 188 -14.85 -10.08 -11.21
N LYS A 189 -15.62 -9.02 -10.93
CA LYS A 189 -16.25 -8.78 -9.63
C LYS A 189 -15.26 -8.69 -8.46
N GLU A 190 -14.12 -8.05 -8.71
CA GLU A 190 -13.10 -7.74 -7.69
C GLU A 190 -13.71 -6.99 -6.50
N ASP A 191 -14.74 -6.18 -6.75
CA ASP A 191 -15.51 -5.48 -5.73
C ASP A 191 -16.07 -6.37 -4.63
N GLN A 192 -16.43 -7.60 -4.96
CA GLN A 192 -16.97 -8.56 -4.00
C GLN A 192 -15.89 -9.18 -3.10
N SER A 193 -14.63 -9.04 -3.49
CA SER A 193 -13.48 -9.51 -2.73
C SER A 193 -12.87 -8.44 -1.84
N LEU A 194 -13.30 -7.17 -1.96
CA LEU A 194 -12.80 -6.10 -1.11
C LEU A 194 -13.43 -6.13 0.29
N SER A 195 -12.59 -5.92 1.29
CA SER A 195 -13.03 -5.76 2.68
C SER A 195 -12.49 -4.43 3.24
N HIS A 196 -13.20 -3.34 2.99
CA HIS A 196 -12.80 -1.97 3.40
C HIS A 196 -12.54 -1.81 4.90
N GLU A 197 -13.14 -2.65 5.74
CA GLU A 197 -12.89 -2.71 7.19
C GLU A 197 -11.44 -3.07 7.54
N LYS A 198 -10.71 -3.71 6.62
CA LYS A 198 -9.31 -4.13 6.77
C LYS A 198 -8.35 -3.22 6.00
N ASP A 199 -8.85 -2.22 5.28
CA ASP A 199 -8.01 -1.26 4.57
C ASP A 199 -7.15 -0.48 5.57
N ARG A 200 -5.90 -0.22 5.16
CA ARG A 200 -4.91 0.56 5.93
C ARG A 200 -4.20 1.52 5.00
N ALA A 201 -3.33 2.37 5.51
CA ALA A 201 -2.43 3.15 4.65
C ALA A 201 -1.01 3.22 5.19
N ASP A 202 -0.06 3.29 4.27
CA ASP A 202 1.33 3.57 4.57
C ASP A 202 1.63 5.03 4.26
N PHE A 203 2.39 5.67 5.13
CA PHE A 203 2.86 7.03 5.02
C PHE A 203 4.36 7.03 4.82
N ILE A 204 4.81 7.46 3.65
CA ILE A 204 6.22 7.40 3.27
C ILE A 204 6.69 8.81 2.90
N LYS A 205 7.84 9.22 3.44
CA LYS A 205 8.41 10.54 3.15
C LYS A 205 8.81 10.66 1.67
N GLY A 206 8.49 11.80 1.08
CA GLY A 206 8.82 12.11 -0.32
C GLY A 206 7.76 11.58 -1.30
N PHE A 207 8.14 11.50 -2.56
CA PHE A 207 7.28 11.07 -3.66
C PHE A 207 7.46 9.59 -3.98
N HIS A 208 6.36 8.83 -3.87
CA HIS A 208 6.30 7.43 -4.25
C HIS A 208 5.15 7.21 -5.25
N GLY A 209 5.44 6.49 -6.34
CA GLY A 209 4.50 6.31 -7.46
C GLY A 209 4.45 7.51 -8.39
N SER A 210 3.65 7.41 -9.47
CA SER A 210 3.52 8.45 -10.51
C SER A 210 2.07 8.81 -10.82
N TYR A 211 1.09 8.23 -10.12
CA TYR A 211 -0.34 8.42 -10.38
C TYR A 211 -1.06 8.93 -9.14
N PRO A 212 -0.80 10.17 -8.68
CA PRO A 212 -1.52 10.71 -7.54
C PRO A 212 -3.02 10.76 -7.85
N ASN A 213 -3.82 10.22 -6.95
CA ASN A 213 -5.27 10.28 -7.02
C ASN A 213 -5.81 11.53 -6.34
N TYR A 214 -5.04 12.08 -5.40
CA TYR A 214 -5.36 13.31 -4.68
C TYR A 214 -4.09 14.05 -4.24
N LEU A 215 -4.16 15.38 -4.20
CA LEU A 215 -3.13 16.24 -3.60
C LEU A 215 -3.74 16.97 -2.40
N PHE A 216 -2.97 17.06 -1.31
CA PHE A 216 -3.32 17.82 -0.11
C PHE A 216 -2.25 18.87 0.16
N ASP A 217 -2.67 20.07 0.54
CA ASP A 217 -1.78 21.15 0.99
C ASP A 217 -2.21 21.60 2.39
N ILE A 218 -1.38 21.30 3.39
CA ILE A 218 -1.73 21.45 4.81
C ILE A 218 -0.67 22.34 5.48
N HIS A 219 -1.12 23.35 6.22
CA HIS A 219 -0.23 24.12 7.08
C HIS A 219 0.05 23.35 8.37
N GLN A 220 1.26 23.47 8.92
CA GLN A 220 1.66 22.77 10.15
C GLN A 220 0.66 22.94 11.30
N ASP A 221 0.10 24.14 11.46
CA ASP A 221 -0.89 24.45 12.51
C ASP A 221 -2.24 23.74 12.32
N ASP A 222 -2.56 23.27 11.10
CA ASP A 222 -3.79 22.55 10.79
C ASP A 222 -3.65 21.02 10.90
N LEU A 223 -2.42 20.50 11.05
CA LEU A 223 -2.16 19.06 11.19
C LEU A 223 -2.93 18.40 12.36
N PRO A 224 -3.03 19.00 13.57
CA PRO A 224 -3.79 18.38 14.65
C PRO A 224 -5.25 18.10 14.26
N GLU A 225 -5.87 19.03 13.54
CA GLU A 225 -7.25 18.90 13.09
C GLU A 225 -7.37 17.86 11.95
N PHE A 226 -6.41 17.85 11.02
CA PHE A 226 -6.35 16.83 9.98
C PHE A 226 -6.27 15.42 10.57
N PHE A 227 -5.36 15.19 11.52
CA PHE A 227 -5.23 13.89 12.17
C PHE A 227 -6.45 13.51 13.01
N ARG A 228 -7.07 14.47 13.70
CA ARG A 228 -8.34 14.25 14.42
C ARG A 228 -9.43 13.74 13.49
N ILE A 229 -9.57 14.35 12.29
CA ILE A 229 -10.54 13.91 11.28
C ILE A 229 -10.22 12.48 10.84
N LEU A 230 -8.97 12.18 10.52
CA LEU A 230 -8.54 10.84 10.08
C LEU A 230 -8.70 9.76 11.15
N SER A 231 -8.60 10.11 12.44
CA SER A 231 -8.74 9.17 13.56
C SER A 231 -10.19 8.96 14.03
N THR A 232 -11.16 9.72 13.50
CA THR A 232 -12.56 9.63 13.95
C THR A 232 -13.20 8.33 13.45
N GLU A 233 -14.14 7.76 14.21
CA GLU A 233 -14.84 6.51 13.82
C GLU A 233 -15.88 6.71 12.70
N GLU A 234 -16.53 7.87 12.66
CA GLU A 234 -17.50 8.24 11.62
C GLU A 234 -17.31 9.70 11.19
N LEU A 235 -17.20 9.94 9.87
CA LEU A 235 -17.08 11.28 9.31
C LEU A 235 -18.48 11.92 9.18
N ASN A 236 -18.66 13.11 9.76
CA ASN A 236 -19.85 13.92 9.54
C ASN A 236 -19.62 14.97 8.43
N ASP A 237 -20.68 15.69 8.05
CA ASP A 237 -20.62 16.71 6.98
C ASP A 237 -19.62 17.84 7.28
N VAL A 238 -19.40 18.17 8.56
CA VAL A 238 -18.43 19.20 8.97
C VAL A 238 -17.01 18.70 8.79
N ASP A 239 -16.72 17.46 9.18
CA ASP A 239 -15.42 16.82 8.98
C ASP A 239 -15.10 16.67 7.49
N LEU A 240 -16.09 16.29 6.67
CA LEU A 240 -15.95 16.21 5.21
C LEU A 240 -15.66 17.57 4.60
N ALA A 241 -16.43 18.60 4.96
CA ALA A 241 -16.19 19.96 4.47
C ALA A 241 -14.82 20.49 4.88
N ARG A 242 -14.37 20.17 6.10
CA ARG A 242 -13.04 20.55 6.59
C ARG A 242 -11.94 19.81 5.83
N LEU A 243 -12.09 18.51 5.60
CA LEU A 243 -11.17 17.72 4.81
C LEU A 243 -11.06 18.25 3.37
N GLU A 244 -12.17 18.65 2.75
CA GLU A 244 -12.20 19.28 1.42
C GLU A 244 -11.37 20.59 1.37
N THR A 245 -11.23 21.32 2.48
CA THR A 245 -10.36 22.52 2.53
C THR A 245 -8.87 22.23 2.44
N PHE A 246 -8.44 21.03 2.85
CA PHE A 246 -7.05 20.57 2.73
C PHE A 246 -6.78 19.95 1.37
N ALA A 247 -7.83 19.51 0.71
CA ALA A 247 -7.82 18.73 -0.52
C ALA A 247 -7.82 19.65 -1.75
N ILE A 248 -6.93 19.41 -2.71
CA ILE A 248 -6.87 20.19 -3.96
C ILE A 248 -7.83 19.55 -4.99
N ASN A 249 -9.05 20.07 -5.09
CA ASN A 249 -9.99 19.63 -6.11
C ASN A 249 -9.57 20.11 -7.52
N ARG A 250 -9.93 19.36 -8.57
CA ARG A 250 -9.75 19.76 -9.98
C ARG A 250 -10.43 21.09 -10.34
N ALA A 251 -11.49 21.45 -9.63
CA ALA A 251 -12.21 22.72 -9.79
C ALA A 251 -11.52 23.92 -9.12
N ASN A 252 -10.43 23.70 -8.37
CA ASN A 252 -9.71 24.78 -7.72
C ASN A 252 -9.06 25.70 -8.77
N ASP A 253 -9.31 27.02 -8.69
CA ASP A 253 -8.75 28.00 -9.63
C ASP A 253 -7.21 27.99 -9.68
N ARG A 254 -6.55 27.55 -8.60
CA ARG A 254 -5.09 27.43 -8.48
C ARG A 254 -4.60 25.98 -8.61
N PHE A 255 -5.40 25.08 -9.14
CA PHE A 255 -5.03 23.66 -9.28
C PHE A 255 -3.65 23.47 -9.92
N TRP A 256 -3.38 24.19 -11.01
CA TRP A 256 -2.11 24.10 -11.74
C TRP A 256 -0.94 24.65 -10.94
N ASP A 257 -1.12 25.71 -10.14
CA ASP A 257 -0.07 26.23 -9.26
C ASP A 257 0.37 25.17 -8.24
N TYR A 258 -0.60 24.44 -7.67
CA TYR A 258 -0.31 23.34 -6.76
C TYR A 258 0.36 22.17 -7.47
N TYR A 259 -0.20 21.73 -8.60
CA TYR A 259 0.37 20.64 -9.39
C TYR A 259 1.82 20.93 -9.79
N ASP A 260 2.08 22.13 -10.32
CA ASP A 260 3.42 22.55 -10.73
C ASP A 260 4.37 22.60 -9.54
N TRP A 261 3.91 23.01 -8.37
CA TRP A 261 4.72 22.94 -7.15
C TRP A 261 5.15 21.50 -6.84
N PHE A 262 4.21 20.55 -6.82
CA PHE A 262 4.53 19.14 -6.55
C PHE A 262 5.46 18.55 -7.63
N GLN A 263 5.17 18.83 -8.90
CA GLN A 263 5.94 18.34 -10.03
C GLN A 263 7.38 18.86 -10.02
N ASN A 264 7.56 20.16 -9.76
CA ASN A 264 8.89 20.77 -9.65
C ASN A 264 9.64 20.21 -8.46
N ARG A 265 8.98 20.06 -7.31
CA ARG A 265 9.59 19.46 -6.13
C ARG A 265 10.02 18.01 -6.37
N PHE A 266 9.24 17.24 -7.12
CA PHE A 266 9.58 15.87 -7.50
C PHE A 266 10.83 15.81 -8.39
N PHE A 267 10.94 16.71 -9.37
CA PHE A 267 12.14 16.85 -10.19
C PHE A 267 13.38 17.26 -9.39
N GLU A 268 13.23 18.11 -8.38
CA GLU A 268 14.32 18.51 -7.48
C GLU A 268 14.80 17.38 -6.58
N GLU A 269 13.87 16.66 -5.93
CA GLU A 269 14.20 15.61 -4.95
C GLU A 269 14.67 14.30 -5.62
N GLN A 270 14.17 14.00 -6.82
CA GLN A 270 14.45 12.74 -7.51
C GLN A 270 14.86 12.95 -8.99
N PRO A 271 15.92 13.72 -9.30
CA PRO A 271 16.23 14.18 -10.66
C PRO A 271 16.50 13.06 -11.68
N ILE A 272 16.86 11.86 -11.21
CA ILE A 272 17.13 10.69 -12.07
C ILE A 272 15.86 9.86 -12.31
N GLN A 273 14.99 9.76 -11.32
CA GLN A 273 13.82 8.87 -11.33
C GLN A 273 12.52 9.60 -11.66
N ALA A 274 12.49 10.92 -11.50
CA ALA A 274 11.30 11.71 -11.66
C ALA A 274 10.83 11.72 -13.12
N GLY A 275 9.57 11.36 -13.30
CA GLY A 275 8.80 11.56 -14.52
C GLY A 275 7.72 12.61 -14.32
N LEU A 276 6.72 12.62 -15.20
CA LEU A 276 5.52 13.42 -15.01
C LEU A 276 4.52 12.67 -14.13
N PHE A 277 3.85 13.41 -13.24
CA PHE A 277 2.68 12.89 -12.56
C PHE A 277 1.52 12.73 -13.55
N ASP A 278 0.97 11.53 -13.61
CA ASP A 278 -0.16 11.22 -14.47
C ASP A 278 -1.48 11.40 -13.69
N LEU A 279 -2.24 12.42 -14.11
CA LEU A 279 -3.53 12.79 -13.55
C LEU A 279 -4.72 11.98 -14.10
N ASN A 280 -4.49 10.97 -14.96
CA ASN A 280 -5.53 10.11 -15.53
C ASN A 280 -6.41 9.45 -14.45
N ARG A 281 -5.85 9.19 -13.27
CA ARG A 281 -6.54 8.60 -12.11
C ARG A 281 -6.82 9.61 -11.00
N TYR A 282 -6.63 10.89 -11.26
CA TYR A 282 -6.94 11.93 -10.27
C TYR A 282 -8.45 11.98 -10.02
N TYR A 283 -8.85 12.23 -8.78
CA TYR A 283 -10.25 12.21 -8.37
C TYR A 283 -11.11 13.10 -9.28
N PHE A 284 -12.12 12.49 -9.91
CA PHE A 284 -12.77 13.07 -11.08
C PHE A 284 -13.88 14.06 -10.75
N ASN A 285 -14.44 14.01 -9.54
CA ASN A 285 -15.57 14.85 -9.18
C ASN A 285 -15.09 16.27 -8.89
N ALA A 286 -15.31 17.16 -9.87
CA ALA A 286 -15.11 18.59 -9.74
C ALA A 286 -16.31 19.19 -9.00
N LYS A 287 -16.11 19.63 -7.76
CA LYS A 287 -17.11 20.27 -6.92
C LYS A 287 -16.69 21.70 -6.60
#